data_AF-A0A6L2PPX7-F1
#
_entry.id   AF-A0A6L2PPX7-F1
#
_cell.length_a   1.000
_cell.length_b   1.000
_cell.length_c   1.000
_cell.angle_alpha   90.00
_cell.angle_beta   90.00
_cell.angle_gamma   90.00
#
_symmetry.space_group_name_H-M   'P 1'
#
loop_
_entity.id
_entity.type
_entity.pdbx_description
1 polymer ?
#
loop_
_entity_poly.entity_id
_entity_poly.type
_entity_poly.pdbx_seq_one_letter_code
_entity_poly.pdbx_strand_id
1 'polypeptide(L)'
;MIADMVKLKNNYENREAAIKRCITVSADRVRGLWEQREKNEDSNVLKALRKEQTKLRLLQAELNVEEVLRERTTKVYYERCRPFYKPPDLRV
;
A
#
# COMPACT_ATOMS: atom_id res chain seq x y z
N MET A 1 -23.45 0.07 -9.74
CA MET A 1 -22.88 -1.30 -9.66
C MET A 1 -21.58 -1.46 -10.46
N ILE A 2 -21.51 -1.50 -11.80
CA ILE A 2 -20.18 -1.51 -12.51
C ILE A 2 -19.29 -0.35 -12.06
N ALA A 3 -19.87 0.85 -11.95
CA ALA A 3 -19.15 2.04 -11.48
C ALA A 3 -18.56 1.86 -10.07
N ASP A 4 -19.18 1.06 -9.21
CA ASP A 4 -18.71 0.86 -7.83
C ASP A 4 -17.56 -0.15 -7.77
N MET A 5 -17.56 -1.17 -8.63
CA MET A 5 -16.44 -2.09 -8.78
C MET A 5 -15.22 -1.39 -9.40
N VAL A 6 -15.43 -0.52 -10.39
CA VAL A 6 -14.37 0.32 -10.98
C VAL A 6 -13.79 1.28 -9.93
N LYS A 7 -14.65 1.96 -9.16
CA LYS A 7 -14.21 2.81 -8.04
C LYS A 7 -13.40 2.04 -7.00
N LEU A 8 -13.85 0.83 -6.64
CA LEU A 8 -13.16 -0.03 -5.67
C LEU A 8 -11.77 -0.41 -6.17
N LYS A 9 -11.66 -0.86 -7.43
CA LYS A 9 -10.39 -1.20 -8.07
C LYS A 9 -9.43 0.00 -8.12
N ASN A 10 -9.92 1.15 -8.56
CA ASN A 10 -9.12 2.37 -8.63
C ASN A 10 -8.64 2.82 -7.23
N ASN A 11 -9.46 2.63 -6.19
CA ASN A 11 -9.06 2.95 -4.82
C ASN A 11 -7.87 2.09 -4.36
N TYR A 12 -7.93 0.77 -4.60
CA TYR A 12 -6.84 -0.15 -4.30
C TYR A 12 -5.56 0.21 -5.08
N GLU A 13 -5.67 0.48 -6.38
CA GLU A 13 -4.52 0.88 -7.21
C GLU A 13 -3.87 2.17 -6.69
N ASN A 14 -4.68 3.17 -6.31
CA ASN A 14 -4.19 4.44 -5.78
C ASN A 14 -3.48 4.27 -4.43
N ARG A 15 -4.06 3.48 -3.52
CA ARG A 15 -3.48 3.18 -2.20
C ARG A 15 -2.19 2.39 -2.33
N GLU A 16 -2.20 1.32 -3.12
CA GLU A 16 -1.02 0.49 -3.38
C GLU A 16 0.13 1.34 -3.96
N ALA A 17 -0.16 2.19 -4.95
CA ALA A 17 0.82 3.09 -5.52
C ALA A 17 1.36 4.10 -4.49
N ALA A 18 0.51 4.63 -3.60
CA ALA A 18 0.94 5.52 -2.52
C ALA A 18 1.84 4.81 -1.50
N ILE A 19 1.48 3.61 -1.07
CA ILE A 19 2.28 2.80 -0.14
C ILE A 19 3.65 2.49 -0.76
N LYS A 20 3.70 2.06 -2.03
CA LYS A 20 4.95 1.81 -2.75
C LYS A 20 5.84 3.05 -2.81
N ARG A 21 5.28 4.23 -3.10
CA ARG A 21 6.04 5.51 -3.05
C ARG A 21 6.59 5.78 -1.65
N CYS A 22 5.80 5.58 -0.60
CA CYS A 22 6.26 5.75 0.78
C CYS A 22 7.41 4.79 1.12
N ILE A 23 7.35 3.54 0.66
CA ILE A 23 8.43 2.54 0.82
C ILE A 23 9.70 3.05 0.14
N THR A 24 9.62 3.49 -1.13
CA THR A 24 10.79 4.02 -1.86
C THR A 24 11.41 5.21 -1.13
N VAL A 25 10.60 6.19 -0.74
CA VAL A 25 11.08 7.38 0.00
C VAL A 25 11.75 7.00 1.32
N SER A 26 11.17 6.05 2.06
CA SER A 26 11.75 5.60 3.34
C SER A 26 13.03 4.77 3.14
N ALA A 27 13.08 3.94 2.09
CA ALA A 27 14.27 3.17 1.73
C ALA A 27 15.45 4.07 1.33
N ASP A 28 15.18 5.12 0.55
CA ASP A 28 16.21 6.11 0.18
C ASP A 28 16.70 6.91 1.40
N ARG A 29 15.81 7.23 2.35
CA ARG A 29 16.22 7.83 3.64
C ARG A 29 17.09 6.90 4.48
N VAL A 30 16.75 5.61 4.54
CA VAL A 30 17.61 4.60 5.21
C VAL A 30 18.99 4.56 4.56
N ARG A 31 19.06 4.56 3.23
CA ARG A 31 20.34 4.60 2.49
C ARG A 31 21.16 5.85 2.83
N GLY A 32 20.54 7.03 2.80
CA GLY A 32 21.22 8.28 3.15
C GLY A 32 21.70 8.32 4.62
N LEU A 33 20.96 7.75 5.56
CA LEU A 33 21.38 7.64 6.97
C LEU A 33 22.54 6.65 7.16
N TRP A 34 22.58 5.56 6.38
CA TRP A 34 23.73 4.66 6.34
C TRP A 34 25.00 5.37 5.85
N GLU A 35 24.92 6.11 4.75
CA GLU A 35 26.05 6.88 4.20
C GLU A 35 26.54 7.95 5.19
N GLN A 36 25.64 8.59 5.94
CA GLN A 36 26.02 9.56 6.98
C GLN A 36 26.73 8.89 8.15
N ARG A 37 26.27 7.70 8.56
CA ARG A 37 26.89 6.92 9.63
C ARG A 37 28.32 6.49 9.27
N GLU A 38 28.56 6.11 8.02
CA GLU A 38 29.92 5.73 7.57
C GLU A 38 30.89 6.91 7.61
N LYS A 39 30.39 8.14 7.45
CA LYS A 39 31.22 9.36 7.47
C LYS A 39 31.46 9.90 8.87
N ASN A 40 30.55 9.65 9.82
CA ASN A 40 30.63 10.13 11.20
C ASN A 40 29.96 9.15 12.18
N GLU A 41 30.65 8.80 13.29
CA GLU A 41 30.08 8.01 14.39
C GLU A 41 29.18 8.85 15.32
N ASP A 42 28.14 9.48 14.77
CA ASP A 42 27.14 10.22 15.55
C ASP A 42 26.03 9.29 16.05
N SER A 43 25.87 9.21 17.37
CA SER A 43 24.81 8.45 18.04
C SER A 43 23.40 8.89 17.63
N ASN A 44 23.21 10.16 17.26
CA ASN A 44 21.93 10.67 16.77
C ASN A 44 21.57 10.06 15.40
N VAL A 45 22.54 9.89 14.51
CA VAL A 45 22.36 9.25 13.20
C VAL A 45 21.95 7.79 13.38
N LEU A 46 22.56 7.08 14.34
CA LEU A 46 22.17 5.69 14.65
C LEU A 46 20.72 5.58 15.14
N LYS A 47 20.29 6.51 16.01
CA LYS A 47 18.91 6.55 16.50
C LYS A 47 17.92 6.85 15.38
N ALA A 48 18.25 7.81 14.50
CA ALA A 48 17.44 8.13 13.33
C ALA A 48 17.33 6.94 12.37
N LEU A 49 18.46 6.24 12.12
CA LEU A 49 18.51 5.06 11.26
C LEU A 49 17.60 3.94 11.76
N ARG A 50 17.65 3.60 13.05
CA ARG A 50 16.78 2.57 13.63
C ARG A 50 15.30 2.94 13.52
N LYS A 51 14.97 4.21 13.73
CA LYS A 51 13.59 4.73 13.59
C LYS A 51 13.10 4.59 12.15
N GLU A 52 13.89 5.03 11.17
CA GLU A 52 13.48 4.96 9.76
C GLU A 52 13.45 3.52 9.25
N GLN A 53 14.36 2.64 9.69
CA GLN A 53 14.28 1.19 9.40
C GLN A 53 13.00 0.54 9.92
N THR A 54 12.59 0.90 11.14
CA THR A 54 11.32 0.41 11.71
C THR A 54 10.14 0.91 10.89
N LYS A 55 10.15 2.19 10.52
CA LYS A 55 9.12 2.77 9.66
C LYS A 55 9.06 2.09 8.28
N LEU A 56 10.21 1.81 7.66
CA LEU A 56 10.26 1.08 6.39
C LEU A 56 9.61 -0.30 6.49
N ARG A 57 9.92 -1.06 7.56
CA ARG A 57 9.29 -2.37 7.81
C ARG A 57 7.78 -2.26 7.98
N LEU A 58 7.29 -1.26 8.71
CA LEU A 58 5.85 -1.03 8.88
C LEU A 58 5.17 -0.70 7.55
N LEU A 59 5.80 0.12 6.70
CA LEU A 59 5.27 0.44 5.36
C LEU A 59 5.22 -0.79 4.44
N GLN A 60 6.23 -1.68 4.53
CA GLN A 60 6.22 -2.96 3.81
C GLN A 60 5.11 -3.89 4.33
N ALA A 61 4.85 -3.91 5.63
CA ALA A 61 3.74 -4.66 6.21
C ALA A 61 2.38 -4.12 5.73
N GLU A 62 2.24 -2.79 5.60
CA GLU A 62 1.02 -2.17 5.07
C GLU A 62 0.72 -2.59 3.63
N LEU A 63 1.74 -2.81 2.81
CA LEU A 63 1.55 -3.33 1.45
C LEU A 63 0.95 -4.74 1.45
N ASN A 64 1.38 -5.60 2.37
CA ASN A 64 0.82 -6.94 2.53
C ASN A 64 -0.64 -6.87 3.02
N VAL A 65 -0.94 -5.95 3.93
CA VAL A 65 -2.31 -5.71 4.40
C VAL A 65 -3.21 -5.24 3.25
N GLU A 66 -2.72 -4.32 2.41
CA GLU A 66 -3.45 -3.83 1.23
C GLU A 66 -3.83 -4.96 0.27
N GLU A 67 -2.92 -5.89 0.02
CA GLU A 67 -3.16 -7.05 -0.84
C GLU A 67 -4.27 -7.96 -0.29
N VAL A 68 -4.20 -8.30 1.00
CA VAL A 68 -5.22 -9.12 1.68
C VAL A 68 -6.57 -8.41 1.70
N LEU A 69 -6.59 -7.09 1.94
CA LEU A 69 -7.80 -6.29 1.92
C LEU A 69 -8.44 -6.28 0.52
N ARG A 70 -7.64 -6.13 -0.52
CA ARG A 70 -8.10 -6.17 -1.91
C ARG A 70 -8.74 -7.51 -2.23
N GLU A 71 -8.10 -8.62 -1.89
CA GLU A 71 -8.61 -9.96 -2.13
C GLU A 71 -9.96 -10.18 -1.42
N ARG A 72 -9.99 -9.94 -0.10
CA ARG A 72 -11.19 -10.19 0.73
C ARG A 72 -12.37 -9.33 0.30
N THR A 73 -12.14 -8.04 0.06
CA THR A 73 -13.21 -7.12 -0.31
C THR A 73 -13.73 -7.41 -1.72
N THR A 74 -12.84 -7.77 -2.65
CA THR A 74 -13.24 -8.20 -3.99
C THR A 74 -14.13 -9.43 -3.92
N LYS A 75 -13.73 -10.43 -3.13
CA LYS A 75 -14.54 -11.65 -2.91
C LYS A 75 -15.93 -11.31 -2.36
N VAL A 76 -16.01 -10.54 -1.28
CA VAL A 76 -17.29 -10.13 -0.66
C VAL A 76 -18.15 -9.36 -1.66
N TYR A 77 -17.56 -8.45 -2.43
CA TYR A 77 -18.28 -7.70 -3.46
C TYR A 77 -18.89 -8.63 -4.52
N TYR A 78 -18.12 -9.60 -5.03
CA TYR A 78 -18.64 -10.57 -5.98
C TYR A 78 -19.76 -11.43 -5.38
N GLU A 79 -19.56 -11.97 -4.18
CA GLU A 79 -20.54 -12.86 -3.54
C GLU A 79 -21.85 -12.15 -3.18
N ARG A 80 -21.77 -10.89 -2.73
CA ARG A 80 -22.93 -10.15 -2.22
C ARG A 80 -23.58 -9.25 -3.25
N CYS A 81 -22.82 -8.63 -4.15
CA CYS A 81 -23.34 -7.62 -5.06
C CYS A 81 -23.60 -8.16 -6.48
N ARG A 82 -22.87 -9.19 -6.95
CA ARG A 82 -23.07 -9.75 -8.30
C ARG A 82 -24.49 -10.27 -8.55
N PRO A 83 -25.17 -10.96 -7.62
CA PRO A 83 -26.53 -11.46 -7.85
C PRO A 83 -27.56 -10.35 -8.12
N PHE A 84 -27.34 -9.15 -7.60
CA PHE A 84 -28.25 -8.02 -7.77
C PHE A 84 -27.92 -7.18 -9.01
N TYR A 85 -26.80 -7.47 -9.69
CA TYR A 85 -26.36 -6.74 -10.85
C TYR A 85 -27.07 -7.22 -12.13
N LYS A 86 -27.86 -6.33 -12.74
CA LYS A 86 -28.42 -6.52 -14.09
C LYS A 86 -27.61 -5.69 -15.10
N PRO A 87 -26.92 -6.34 -16.05
CA PRO A 87 -26.19 -5.63 -17.10
C PRO A 87 -27.14 -4.75 -17.95
N PRO A 88 -26.73 -3.53 -18.33
CA PRO A 88 -27.53 -2.66 -19.20
C PRO A 88 -27.94 -3.33 -20.52
N ASP A 89 -27.08 -4.22 -21.03
CA ASP A 89 -27.26 -4.91 -22.31
C ASP A 89 -28.21 -6.12 -22.23
N LEU A 90 -28.74 -6.43 -21.04
CA LEU A 90 -29.72 -7.51 -20.80
C LEU A 90 -31.15 -6.96 -20.61
N ARG A 91 -31.42 -5.74 -21.07
CA ARG A 91 -32.79 -5.24 -21.21
C ARG A 91 -33.45 -5.95 -22.40
N VAL A 92 -34.16 -7.05 -22.09
CA VAL A 92 -35.25 -7.56 -22.93
C VAL A 92 -36.49 -6.71 -22.67
#